data_AF-A0AAU5WW85-F1
#
_entry.id   AF-A0AAU5WW85-F1
#
_cell.length_a   1.000
_cell.length_b   1.000
_cell.length_c   1.000
_cell.angle_alpha   90.00
_cell.angle_beta   90.00
_cell.angle_gamma   90.00
#
_symmetry.space_group_name_H-M   'P 1'
#
loop_
_entity.id
_entity.type
_entity.pdbx_description
1 polymer ?
#
loop_
_entity_poly.entity_id
_entity_poly.type
_entity_poly.pdbx_seq_one_letter_code
_entity_poly.pdbx_strand_id
1 'polypeptide(L)'
;MNDTSFPAEAVGEAAAGLAEVASGFADEIGGPITLAELLEILGWTVPANDEAVDGGFPQPLTFRVTLAGGEPYDSDEPSRVPELNDAVFADATECQAALAERLSAETGVPVTPRRLAEALLQVLRSGRVPLADVQGADIRGLTAEVPGKRIPRPGPGDVLAIPARGRGHRLAVVLTRNRFGTALGLFEGCSPDGRLDPELRKTPRKHPVYTEESQITNGTWKIVGHDESLLALFSADPPIYHEPGAWPGIVDTGEFGAAESADGSLRFIDADEAREVGLQDGTYRSGYLATFLQTVLDDG
;
A
#
# COMPACT_ATOMS: atom_id res chain seq x y z
N MET A 1 26.07 10.20 -18.80
CA MET A 1 25.34 10.40 -17.54
C MET A 1 24.38 11.54 -17.81
N ASN A 2 23.10 11.24 -18.02
CA ASN A 2 22.10 12.30 -18.13
C ASN A 2 21.95 12.90 -16.74
N ASP A 3 22.03 14.22 -16.68
CA ASP A 3 21.85 15.00 -15.47
C ASP A 3 20.37 14.90 -15.05
N THR A 4 20.05 13.89 -14.23
CA THR A 4 18.72 13.67 -13.65
C THR A 4 18.52 14.59 -12.45
N SER A 5 18.76 15.89 -12.65
CA SER A 5 18.42 16.90 -11.64
C SER A 5 16.91 17.10 -11.65
N PHE A 6 16.30 17.06 -10.46
CA PHE A 6 14.86 17.26 -10.33
C PHE A 6 14.56 18.74 -10.57
N PRO A 7 13.53 19.11 -11.34
CA PRO A 7 13.22 20.50 -11.62
C PRO A 7 13.12 21.33 -10.33
N ALA A 8 13.72 22.52 -10.30
CA ALA A 8 13.81 23.32 -9.07
C ALA A 8 12.44 23.70 -8.48
N GLU A 9 11.42 23.84 -9.34
CA GLU A 9 10.02 24.04 -8.94
C GLU A 9 9.48 22.82 -8.20
N ALA A 10 9.69 21.61 -8.74
CA ALA A 10 9.26 20.37 -8.12
C ALA A 10 10.00 20.09 -6.79
N VAL A 11 11.28 20.44 -6.69
CA VAL A 11 12.03 20.44 -5.41
C VAL A 11 11.38 21.39 -4.42
N GLY A 12 10.96 22.57 -4.86
CA GLY A 12 10.37 23.59 -4.00
C GLY A 12 9.01 23.19 -3.42
N GLU A 13 8.16 22.58 -4.23
CA GLU A 13 6.85 22.12 -3.80
C GLU A 13 6.94 20.89 -2.88
N ALA A 14 7.80 19.91 -3.23
CA ALA A 14 8.06 18.78 -2.35
C ALA A 14 8.66 19.23 -1.01
N ALA A 15 9.52 20.27 -1.02
CA ALA A 15 10.03 20.85 0.22
C ALA A 15 8.95 21.52 1.06
N ALA A 16 7.95 22.16 0.44
CA ALA A 16 6.83 22.75 1.15
C ALA A 16 5.97 21.68 1.84
N GLY A 17 5.61 20.61 1.12
CA GLY A 17 4.86 19.49 1.69
C GLY A 17 5.62 18.79 2.84
N LEU A 18 6.92 18.55 2.69
CA LEU A 18 7.73 17.99 3.79
C LEU A 18 7.89 18.95 4.97
N ALA A 19 7.87 20.27 4.75
CA ALA A 19 7.89 21.25 5.82
C ALA A 19 6.54 21.29 6.57
N GLU A 20 5.42 21.04 5.89
CA GLU A 20 4.11 20.86 6.53
C GLU A 20 4.08 19.61 7.41
N VAL A 21 4.60 18.48 6.92
CA VAL A 21 4.78 17.25 7.74
C VAL A 21 5.63 17.53 8.99
N ALA A 22 6.75 18.25 8.84
CA ALA A 22 7.61 18.63 9.96
C ALA A 22 6.89 19.56 10.97
N SER A 23 6.03 20.45 10.49
CA SER A 23 5.21 21.32 11.34
C SER A 23 4.14 20.53 12.08
N GLY A 24 3.41 19.64 11.39
CA GLY A 24 2.38 18.79 11.98
C GLY A 24 2.95 17.89 13.08
N PHE A 25 4.13 17.30 12.83
CA PHE A 25 4.89 16.58 13.86
C PHE A 25 5.15 17.46 15.09
N ALA A 26 5.64 18.69 14.87
CA ALA A 26 6.02 19.58 15.96
C ALA A 26 4.82 20.06 16.78
N ASP A 27 3.69 20.31 16.12
CA ASP A 27 2.44 20.69 16.78
C ASP A 27 1.88 19.56 17.66
N GLU A 28 2.07 18.31 17.25
CA GLU A 28 1.58 17.14 17.97
C GLU A 28 2.51 16.69 19.11
N ILE A 29 3.81 16.54 18.82
CA ILE A 29 4.81 16.02 19.76
C ILE A 29 5.36 17.13 20.68
N GLY A 30 5.20 18.40 20.30
CA GLY A 30 5.67 19.55 21.07
C GLY A 30 7.16 19.88 20.88
N GLY A 31 7.76 19.52 19.75
CA GLY A 31 9.16 19.81 19.43
C GLY A 31 9.53 19.54 17.98
N PRO A 32 10.66 20.08 17.48
CA PRO A 32 11.04 19.90 16.08
C PRO A 32 11.37 18.43 15.78
N ILE A 33 11.09 18.04 14.53
CA ILE A 33 11.39 16.70 14.01
C ILE A 33 12.89 16.54 13.74
N THR A 34 13.44 15.36 14.02
CA THR A 34 14.81 14.97 13.62
C THR A 34 14.84 14.41 12.20
N LEU A 35 16.01 14.30 11.59
CA LEU A 35 16.12 13.62 10.28
C LEU A 35 15.67 12.16 10.35
N ALA A 36 16.02 11.43 11.42
CA ALA A 36 15.61 10.03 11.59
C ALA A 36 14.09 9.87 11.58
N GLU A 37 13.38 10.70 12.34
CA GLU A 37 11.92 10.62 12.46
C GLU A 37 11.23 11.01 11.16
N LEU A 38 11.72 12.05 10.47
CA LEU A 38 11.18 12.41 9.15
C LEU A 38 11.32 11.23 8.18
N LEU A 39 12.48 10.59 8.13
CA LEU A 39 12.72 9.44 7.25
C LEU A 39 11.93 8.20 7.65
N GLU A 40 11.66 8.02 8.95
CA GLU A 40 10.79 6.94 9.43
C GLU A 40 9.34 7.14 8.98
N ILE A 41 8.78 8.33 9.17
CA ILE A 41 7.44 8.69 8.66
C ILE A 41 7.38 8.46 7.16
N LEU A 42 8.35 9.00 6.42
CA LEU A 42 8.42 8.81 4.97
C LEU A 42 8.59 7.33 4.58
N GLY A 43 9.29 6.53 5.38
CA GLY A 43 9.40 5.09 5.15
C GLY A 43 8.06 4.37 5.21
N TRP A 44 7.15 4.82 6.09
CA TRP A 44 5.81 4.24 6.23
C TRP A 44 4.82 4.71 5.16
N THR A 45 5.00 5.91 4.62
CA THR A 45 4.03 6.55 3.71
C THR A 45 4.36 6.40 2.23
N VAL A 46 5.26 5.49 1.89
CA VAL A 46 5.60 5.20 0.50
C VAL A 46 4.38 4.65 -0.25
N PRO A 47 4.06 5.19 -1.45
CA PRO A 47 2.89 4.76 -2.21
C PRO A 47 3.12 3.36 -2.80
N ALA A 48 2.82 2.29 -2.06
CA ALA A 48 3.11 0.89 -2.45
C ALA A 48 2.18 0.33 -3.55
N ASN A 49 0.99 0.91 -3.72
CA ASN A 49 -0.05 0.43 -4.65
C ASN A 49 -0.35 1.39 -5.81
N ASP A 50 0.54 2.34 -6.07
CA ASP A 50 0.37 3.33 -7.13
C ASP A 50 0.96 2.85 -8.48
N GLU A 51 0.38 3.29 -9.58
CA GLU A 51 0.94 3.07 -10.93
C GLU A 51 2.21 3.90 -11.15
N ALA A 52 2.34 5.03 -10.44
CA ALA A 52 3.52 5.87 -10.44
C ALA A 52 4.75 5.19 -9.84
N VAL A 53 4.61 4.06 -9.13
CA VAL A 53 5.74 3.31 -8.57
C VAL A 53 5.94 1.95 -9.22
N ASP A 54 7.20 1.47 -9.23
CA ASP A 54 7.54 0.14 -9.73
C ASP A 54 7.05 -0.99 -8.82
N GLY A 55 6.56 -0.66 -7.62
CA GLY A 55 6.12 -1.61 -6.60
C GLY A 55 7.27 -2.37 -5.92
N GLY A 56 8.52 -1.92 -6.12
CA GLY A 56 9.71 -2.43 -5.44
C GLY A 56 9.93 -1.85 -4.04
N PHE A 57 8.90 -1.21 -3.47
CA PHE A 57 8.97 -0.51 -2.21
C PHE A 57 8.57 -1.46 -1.06
N PRO A 58 9.50 -1.88 -0.19
CA PRO A 58 9.12 -2.45 1.10
C PRO A 58 8.35 -1.44 1.93
N GLN A 59 7.47 -1.92 2.80
CA GLN A 59 6.81 -1.09 3.81
C GLN A 59 7.17 -1.65 5.21
N PRO A 60 7.85 -0.86 6.07
CA PRO A 60 8.40 0.46 5.77
C PRO A 60 9.62 0.41 4.83
N LEU A 61 9.85 1.50 4.09
CA LEU A 61 11.09 1.73 3.36
C LEU A 61 12.12 2.35 4.30
N THR A 62 13.20 1.63 4.58
CA THR A 62 14.30 2.15 5.39
C THR A 62 15.24 3.02 4.54
N PHE A 63 15.66 4.16 5.08
CA PHE A 63 16.66 5.03 4.46
C PHE A 63 17.96 5.02 5.25
N ARG A 64 19.10 4.99 4.55
CA ARG A 64 20.42 5.27 5.10
C ARG A 64 20.89 6.64 4.66
N VAL A 65 21.44 7.39 5.60
CA VAL A 65 21.95 8.73 5.37
C VAL A 65 23.47 8.75 5.55
N THR A 66 24.14 9.51 4.70
CA THR A 66 25.56 9.84 4.85
C THR A 66 25.71 11.36 4.95
N LEU A 67 26.39 11.82 5.99
CA LEU A 67 26.64 13.24 6.27
C LEU A 67 27.96 13.71 5.62
N ALA A 68 28.22 15.01 5.77
CA ALA A 68 29.49 15.63 5.42
C ALA A 68 30.63 14.93 6.17
N GLY A 69 31.75 14.69 5.48
CA GLY A 69 32.85 13.87 6.01
C GLY A 69 32.71 12.36 5.75
N GLY A 70 31.56 11.90 5.25
CA GLY A 70 31.33 10.48 4.93
C GLY A 70 30.82 9.65 6.11
N GLU A 71 30.48 10.31 7.23
CA GLU A 71 29.95 9.65 8.42
C GLU A 71 28.51 9.17 8.19
N PRO A 72 28.15 7.95 8.60
CA PRO A 72 26.76 7.54 8.67
C PRO A 72 26.04 8.37 9.73
N TYR A 73 24.81 8.80 9.44
CA TYR A 73 23.96 9.41 10.44
C TYR A 73 23.25 8.32 11.26
N ASP A 74 23.21 8.53 12.57
CA ASP A 74 22.41 7.78 13.53
C ASP A 74 21.83 8.80 14.51
N SER A 75 20.61 8.55 15.00
CA SER A 75 19.99 9.45 15.98
C SER A 75 20.39 9.03 17.38
N ASP A 76 20.80 9.99 18.20
CA ASP A 76 21.17 9.73 19.60
C ASP A 76 19.93 9.50 20.49
N GLU A 77 18.75 9.90 20.03
CA GLU A 77 17.50 9.82 20.76
C GLU A 77 16.54 8.77 20.16
N PRO A 78 15.76 8.05 20.98
CA PRO A 78 14.70 7.20 20.49
C PRO A 78 13.68 7.99 19.66
N SER A 79 13.21 7.39 18.56
CA SER A 79 12.16 7.98 17.73
C SER A 79 10.86 8.19 18.50
N ARG A 80 10.25 9.36 18.32
CA ARG A 80 8.94 9.71 18.87
C ARG A 80 7.79 9.44 17.88
N VAL A 81 8.09 8.92 16.69
CA VAL A 81 7.09 8.57 15.67
C VAL A 81 5.99 7.63 16.20
N PRO A 82 6.26 6.64 17.08
CA PRO A 82 5.20 5.81 17.65
C PRO A 82 4.15 6.54 18.50
N GLU A 83 4.41 7.80 18.88
CA GLU A 83 3.50 8.65 19.65
C GLU A 83 2.53 9.47 18.77
N LEU A 84 2.75 9.48 17.45
CA LEU A 84 1.93 10.22 16.49
C LEU A 84 0.58 9.54 16.22
N ASN A 85 -0.42 10.36 15.90
CA ASN A 85 -1.65 9.94 15.25
C ASN A 85 -1.51 9.89 13.72
N ASP A 86 -2.58 9.43 13.06
CA ASP A 86 -2.59 9.17 11.61
C ASP A 86 -2.50 10.43 10.72
N ALA A 87 -2.76 11.63 11.24
CA ALA A 87 -2.83 12.86 10.44
C ALA A 87 -1.48 13.19 9.78
N VAL A 88 -0.38 13.11 10.53
CA VAL A 88 0.97 13.37 9.98
C VAL A 88 1.34 12.34 8.91
N PHE A 89 0.88 11.09 9.07
CA PHE A 89 1.08 10.05 8.06
C PHE A 89 0.21 10.28 6.82
N ALA A 90 -1.00 10.80 6.97
CA ALA A 90 -1.86 11.16 5.84
C ALA A 90 -1.22 12.27 5.00
N ASP A 91 -0.76 13.36 5.62
CA ASP A 91 -0.09 14.47 4.94
C ASP A 91 1.20 14.00 4.23
N ALA A 92 1.99 13.16 4.90
CA ALA A 92 3.20 12.59 4.31
C ALA A 92 2.89 11.60 3.17
N THR A 93 1.75 10.91 3.20
CA THR A 93 1.29 10.03 2.11
C THR A 93 0.92 10.86 0.88
N GLU A 94 0.14 11.91 1.05
CA GLU A 94 -0.24 12.82 -0.04
C GLU A 94 0.99 13.48 -0.67
N CYS A 95 1.92 13.97 0.15
CA CYS A 95 3.18 14.56 -0.32
C CYS A 95 4.02 13.57 -1.13
N GLN A 96 4.11 12.31 -0.70
CA GLN A 96 4.87 11.30 -1.42
C GLN A 96 4.20 10.83 -2.71
N ALA A 97 2.88 10.67 -2.72
CA ALA A 97 2.12 10.33 -3.92
C ALA A 97 2.33 11.40 -4.99
N ALA A 98 2.17 12.69 -4.64
CA ALA A 98 2.40 13.80 -5.56
C ALA A 98 3.85 13.85 -6.09
N LEU A 99 4.84 13.54 -5.25
CA LEU A 99 6.25 13.45 -5.66
C LEU A 99 6.47 12.28 -6.63
N ALA A 100 5.91 11.10 -6.32
CA ALA A 100 6.04 9.90 -7.15
C ALA A 100 5.38 10.08 -8.52
N GLU A 101 4.16 10.61 -8.57
CA GLU A 101 3.43 10.91 -9.81
C GLU A 101 4.24 11.82 -10.73
N ARG A 102 4.83 12.89 -10.20
CA ARG A 102 5.64 13.83 -10.98
C ARG A 102 6.91 13.19 -11.53
N LEU A 103 7.64 12.47 -10.68
CA LEU A 103 8.84 11.74 -11.10
C LEU A 103 8.51 10.72 -12.20
N SER A 104 7.39 10.03 -12.08
CA SER A 104 6.90 9.10 -13.09
C SER A 104 6.58 9.84 -14.39
N ALA A 105 5.75 10.88 -14.33
CA ALA A 105 5.32 11.67 -15.48
C ALA A 105 6.48 12.30 -16.26
N GLU A 106 7.53 12.78 -15.57
CA GLU A 106 8.71 13.38 -16.20
C GLU A 106 9.48 12.40 -17.10
N THR A 107 9.46 11.12 -16.76
CA THR A 107 10.28 10.10 -17.44
C THR A 107 9.49 9.05 -18.20
N GLY A 108 8.18 8.98 -17.99
CA GLY A 108 7.31 7.92 -18.49
C GLY A 108 7.64 6.54 -17.93
N VAL A 109 8.40 6.44 -16.83
CA VAL A 109 8.70 5.18 -16.16
C VAL A 109 8.35 5.26 -14.67
N PRO A 110 7.81 4.17 -14.07
CA PRO A 110 7.50 4.15 -12.65
C PRO A 110 8.74 4.45 -11.79
N VAL A 111 8.51 5.14 -10.67
CA VAL A 111 9.52 5.52 -9.69
C VAL A 111 10.03 4.28 -8.98
N THR A 112 11.35 4.24 -8.75
CA THR A 112 12.01 3.18 -7.97
C THR A 112 12.44 3.74 -6.60
N PRO A 113 12.68 2.90 -5.57
CA PRO A 113 13.16 3.36 -4.27
C PRO A 113 14.43 4.20 -4.33
N ARG A 114 15.35 3.82 -5.22
CA ARG A 114 16.58 4.60 -5.46
C ARG A 114 16.26 6.01 -5.95
N ARG A 115 15.35 6.14 -6.91
CA ARG A 115 15.02 7.43 -7.50
C ARG A 115 14.24 8.32 -6.54
N LEU A 116 13.37 7.73 -5.73
CA LEU A 116 12.71 8.44 -4.63
C LEU A 116 13.75 8.99 -3.65
N ALA A 117 14.72 8.17 -3.22
CA ALA A 117 15.80 8.62 -2.35
C ALA A 117 16.67 9.74 -2.98
N GLU A 118 16.97 9.66 -4.28
CA GLU A 118 17.69 10.73 -5.00
C GLU A 118 16.90 12.05 -5.05
N ALA A 119 15.57 11.99 -5.19
CA ALA A 119 14.70 13.17 -5.16
C ALA A 119 14.59 13.76 -3.75
N LEU A 120 14.34 12.93 -2.74
CA LEU A 120 14.29 13.33 -1.33
C LEU A 120 15.62 13.95 -0.88
N LEU A 121 16.76 13.43 -1.34
CA LEU A 121 18.07 14.03 -1.07
C LEU A 121 18.16 15.46 -1.59
N GLN A 122 17.64 15.75 -2.79
CA GLN A 122 17.64 17.11 -3.34
C GLN A 122 16.75 18.05 -2.53
N VAL A 123 15.59 17.56 -2.08
CA VAL A 123 14.66 18.30 -1.22
C VAL A 123 15.29 18.62 0.13
N LEU A 124 15.84 17.63 0.83
CA LEU A 124 16.50 17.81 2.12
C LEU A 124 17.69 18.79 2.03
N ARG A 125 18.50 18.68 0.96
CA ARG A 125 19.65 19.58 0.72
C ARG A 125 19.26 21.01 0.37
N SER A 126 18.00 21.28 0.04
CA SER A 126 17.52 22.64 -0.16
C SER A 126 17.51 23.46 1.15
N GLY A 127 17.54 22.79 2.31
CA GLY A 127 17.49 23.41 3.63
C GLY A 127 16.13 24.04 3.97
N ARG A 128 15.09 23.77 3.17
CA ARG A 128 13.74 24.30 3.38
C ARG A 128 12.90 23.47 4.34
N VAL A 129 13.30 22.22 4.60
CA VAL A 129 12.67 21.36 5.61
C VAL A 129 13.42 21.57 6.94
N PRO A 130 12.78 22.14 7.97
CA PRO A 130 13.43 22.38 9.25
C PRO A 130 13.65 21.05 9.98
N LEU A 131 14.89 20.79 10.39
CA LEU A 131 15.29 19.60 11.15
C LEU A 131 15.97 20.03 12.45
N ALA A 132 15.75 19.26 13.51
CA ALA A 132 16.25 19.58 14.85
C ALA A 132 17.77 19.40 14.99
N ASP A 133 18.35 18.47 14.25
CA ASP A 133 19.64 17.85 14.57
C ASP A 133 20.67 17.91 13.44
N VAL A 134 20.24 18.18 12.19
CA VAL A 134 21.13 18.29 11.03
C VAL A 134 20.74 19.43 10.11
N GLN A 135 21.73 20.08 9.50
CA GLN A 135 21.49 21.07 8.45
C GLN A 135 21.39 20.37 7.10
N GLY A 136 20.48 20.81 6.23
CA GLY A 136 20.28 20.20 4.91
C GLY A 136 21.57 20.14 4.06
N ALA A 137 22.43 21.16 4.18
CA ALA A 137 23.71 21.22 3.45
C ALA A 137 24.73 20.14 3.87
N ASP A 138 24.57 19.55 5.06
CA ASP A 138 25.44 18.51 5.60
C ASP A 138 25.02 17.11 5.12
N ILE A 139 23.82 16.94 4.56
CA ILE A 139 23.35 15.67 4.03
C ILE A 139 24.00 15.42 2.66
N ARG A 140 24.82 14.38 2.54
CA ARG A 140 25.58 14.07 1.31
C ARG A 140 25.00 12.93 0.51
N GLY A 141 24.43 11.95 1.18
CA GLY A 141 23.83 10.78 0.55
C GLY A 141 22.58 10.35 1.27
N LEU A 142 21.61 9.86 0.49
CA LEU A 142 20.42 9.17 0.95
C LEU A 142 20.27 7.93 0.09
N THR A 143 20.19 6.77 0.71
CA THR A 143 20.01 5.49 0.01
C THR A 143 18.81 4.77 0.60
N ALA A 144 17.88 4.36 -0.25
CA ALA A 144 16.80 3.47 0.14
C ALA A 144 17.31 2.03 0.27
N GLU A 145 17.05 1.38 1.40
CA GLU A 145 17.30 -0.04 1.57
C GLU A 145 16.19 -0.84 0.89
N VAL A 146 16.55 -1.50 -0.21
CA VAL A 146 15.68 -2.46 -0.87
C VAL A 146 16.15 -3.87 -0.54
N PRO A 147 15.24 -4.80 -0.19
CA PRO A 147 15.58 -6.21 -0.09
C PRO A 147 16.25 -6.67 -1.39
N GLY A 148 17.36 -7.39 -1.30
CA GLY A 148 18.07 -7.90 -2.48
C GLY A 148 17.26 -8.89 -3.33
N LYS A 149 16.09 -9.33 -2.83
CA LYS A 149 15.13 -10.17 -3.54
C LYS A 149 13.94 -9.31 -3.95
N ARG A 150 13.60 -9.34 -5.24
CA ARG A 150 12.39 -8.69 -5.78
C ARG A 150 11.17 -9.12 -4.99
N ILE A 151 10.47 -8.16 -4.41
CA ILE A 151 9.17 -8.35 -3.77
C ILE A 151 8.18 -8.76 -4.88
N PRO A 152 7.49 -9.90 -4.77
CA PRO A 152 6.46 -10.27 -5.74
C PRO A 152 5.35 -9.21 -5.73
N ARG A 153 5.05 -8.65 -6.90
CA ARG A 153 3.91 -7.76 -7.10
C ARG A 153 2.84 -8.56 -7.84
N PRO A 154 1.78 -9.03 -7.17
CA PRO A 154 0.74 -9.82 -7.83
C PRO A 154 0.06 -8.99 -8.92
N GLY A 155 -0.15 -9.59 -10.09
CA GLY A 155 -0.91 -9.00 -11.20
C GLY A 155 -2.21 -9.76 -11.48
N PRO A 156 -3.19 -9.12 -12.15
CA PRO A 156 -4.41 -9.81 -12.60
C PRO A 156 -4.08 -11.14 -13.32
N GLY A 157 -4.75 -12.22 -12.93
CA GLY A 157 -4.52 -13.57 -13.46
C GLY A 157 -3.49 -14.40 -12.70
N ASP A 158 -2.69 -13.79 -11.82
CA ASP A 158 -1.78 -14.55 -10.95
C ASP A 158 -2.57 -15.46 -9.99
N VAL A 159 -2.14 -16.71 -9.89
CA VAL A 159 -2.73 -17.70 -9.01
C VAL A 159 -1.90 -17.80 -7.74
N LEU A 160 -2.56 -17.58 -6.60
CA LEU A 160 -1.98 -17.65 -5.27
C LEU A 160 -2.30 -18.98 -4.60
N ALA A 161 -1.27 -19.60 -4.02
CA ALA A 161 -1.42 -20.69 -3.06
C ALA A 161 -1.33 -20.13 -1.65
N ILE A 162 -2.46 -20.14 -0.95
CA ILE A 162 -2.63 -19.69 0.43
C ILE A 162 -2.53 -20.93 1.33
N PRO A 163 -1.56 -21.02 2.25
CA PRO A 163 -1.44 -22.17 3.15
C PRO A 163 -2.72 -22.38 3.97
N ALA A 164 -3.22 -23.62 4.03
CA ALA A 164 -4.33 -23.98 4.90
C ALA A 164 -3.80 -24.59 6.21
N ARG A 165 -4.52 -24.43 7.33
CA ARG A 165 -4.19 -25.01 8.65
C ARG A 165 -3.96 -26.53 8.64
N GLY A 166 -4.55 -27.22 7.66
CA GLY A 166 -4.37 -28.65 7.41
C GLY A 166 -3.18 -28.97 6.48
N ARG A 167 -3.39 -29.92 5.56
CA ARG A 167 -2.47 -30.17 4.45
C ARG A 167 -3.01 -29.50 3.19
N GLY A 168 -2.12 -28.93 2.38
CA GLY A 168 -2.45 -28.32 1.10
C GLY A 168 -2.64 -26.81 1.20
N HIS A 169 -3.31 -26.25 0.20
CA HIS A 169 -3.43 -24.81 -0.01
C HIS A 169 -4.85 -24.48 -0.46
N ARG A 170 -5.40 -23.39 0.07
CA ARG A 170 -6.51 -22.67 -0.57
C ARG A 170 -5.95 -21.97 -1.81
N LEU A 171 -6.78 -21.78 -2.82
CA LEU A 171 -6.38 -21.12 -4.05
C LEU A 171 -7.18 -19.85 -4.27
N ALA A 172 -6.48 -18.83 -4.77
CA ALA A 172 -7.06 -17.57 -5.19
C ALA A 172 -6.47 -17.16 -6.54
N VAL A 173 -7.22 -16.38 -7.31
CA VAL A 173 -6.71 -15.64 -8.46
C VAL A 173 -6.79 -14.14 -8.15
N VAL A 174 -5.73 -13.41 -8.48
CA VAL A 174 -5.70 -11.96 -8.39
C VAL A 174 -6.58 -11.39 -9.50
N LEU A 175 -7.58 -10.60 -9.16
CA LEU A 175 -8.53 -10.03 -10.13
C LEU A 175 -8.11 -8.64 -10.56
N THR A 176 -7.83 -7.79 -9.58
CA THR A 176 -7.44 -6.40 -9.78
C THR A 176 -6.70 -5.89 -8.55
N ARG A 177 -6.05 -4.74 -8.70
CA ARG A 177 -5.44 -3.96 -7.64
C ARG A 177 -5.91 -2.54 -7.80
N ASN A 178 -6.51 -1.99 -6.75
CA ASN A 178 -7.04 -0.65 -6.76
C ASN A 178 -6.92 -0.03 -5.35
N ARG A 179 -7.55 1.12 -5.11
CA ARG A 179 -7.47 1.83 -3.83
C ARG A 179 -7.98 1.04 -2.62
N PHE A 180 -8.74 -0.04 -2.84
CA PHE A 180 -9.20 -0.93 -1.77
C PHE A 180 -8.20 -2.05 -1.42
N GLY A 181 -7.11 -2.18 -2.20
CA GLY A 181 -6.10 -3.23 -2.06
C GLY A 181 -6.13 -4.22 -3.22
N THR A 182 -5.76 -5.47 -2.94
CA THR A 182 -5.79 -6.58 -3.92
C THR A 182 -7.12 -7.33 -3.83
N ALA A 183 -7.86 -7.38 -4.94
CA ALA A 183 -9.05 -8.20 -5.07
C ALA A 183 -8.67 -9.65 -5.43
N LEU A 184 -9.19 -10.60 -4.67
CA LEU A 184 -8.95 -12.03 -4.85
C LEU A 184 -10.26 -12.77 -5.17
N GLY A 185 -10.26 -13.48 -6.30
CA GLY A 185 -11.27 -14.48 -6.63
C GLY A 185 -10.89 -15.81 -5.97
N LEU A 186 -11.68 -16.25 -5.00
CA LEU A 186 -11.39 -17.44 -4.23
C LEU A 186 -12.03 -18.69 -4.86
N PHE A 187 -11.37 -19.84 -4.73
CA PHE A 187 -11.95 -21.14 -5.07
C PHE A 187 -12.29 -21.93 -3.80
N GLU A 188 -13.42 -22.62 -3.80
CA GLU A 188 -13.77 -23.53 -2.70
C GLU A 188 -12.94 -24.81 -2.75
N GLY A 189 -12.61 -25.34 -1.57
CA GLY A 189 -11.79 -26.55 -1.43
C GLY A 189 -10.31 -26.26 -1.14
N CYS A 190 -9.48 -27.30 -1.21
CA CYS A 190 -8.04 -27.24 -0.99
C CYS A 190 -7.29 -28.05 -2.06
N SER A 191 -6.17 -27.53 -2.53
CA SER A 191 -5.23 -28.21 -3.40
C SER A 191 -4.06 -28.79 -2.60
N PRO A 192 -3.78 -30.10 -2.66
CA PRO A 192 -2.67 -30.70 -1.93
C PRO A 192 -1.29 -30.15 -2.30
N ASP A 193 -1.10 -29.78 -3.57
CA ASP A 193 0.18 -29.32 -4.14
C ASP A 193 0.18 -27.83 -4.50
N GLY A 194 -0.92 -27.13 -4.23
CA GLY A 194 -1.06 -25.71 -4.53
C GLY A 194 -1.31 -25.42 -6.01
N ARG A 195 -1.81 -26.40 -6.78
CA ARG A 195 -2.21 -26.21 -8.18
C ARG A 195 -3.72 -26.18 -8.34
N LEU A 196 -4.20 -25.30 -9.21
CA LEU A 196 -5.61 -25.23 -9.57
C LEU A 196 -5.97 -26.37 -10.54
N ASP A 197 -6.69 -27.36 -10.04
CA ASP A 197 -7.20 -28.47 -10.86
C ASP A 197 -8.58 -28.16 -11.47
N PRO A 198 -9.06 -28.96 -12.43
CA PRO A 198 -10.35 -28.72 -13.09
C PRO A 198 -11.58 -28.82 -12.17
N GLU A 199 -11.50 -29.52 -11.03
CA GLU A 199 -12.64 -29.60 -10.10
C GLU A 199 -12.71 -28.34 -9.24
N LEU A 200 -11.58 -27.89 -8.68
CA LEU A 200 -11.49 -26.62 -7.95
C LEU A 200 -11.89 -25.43 -8.84
N ARG A 201 -11.52 -25.46 -10.12
CA ARG A 201 -11.90 -24.42 -11.09
C ARG A 201 -13.42 -24.29 -11.29
N LYS A 202 -14.20 -25.34 -11.02
CA LYS A 202 -15.67 -25.32 -11.14
C LYS A 202 -16.38 -24.72 -9.92
N THR A 203 -15.64 -24.46 -8.84
CA THR A 203 -16.19 -23.95 -7.59
C THR A 203 -15.60 -22.59 -7.22
N PRO A 204 -15.67 -21.56 -8.10
CA PRO A 204 -15.33 -20.20 -7.70
C PRO A 204 -16.36 -19.70 -6.68
N ARG A 205 -15.89 -19.03 -5.62
CA ARG A 205 -16.77 -18.30 -4.72
C ARG A 205 -17.39 -17.14 -5.49
N LYS A 206 -18.67 -16.86 -5.19
CA LYS A 206 -19.45 -15.84 -5.91
C LYS A 206 -18.89 -14.42 -5.73
N HIS A 207 -18.44 -14.10 -4.51
CA HIS A 207 -17.98 -12.76 -4.16
C HIS A 207 -16.46 -12.76 -3.94
N PRO A 208 -15.71 -11.91 -4.65
CA PRO A 208 -14.30 -11.68 -4.36
C PRO A 208 -14.10 -11.07 -2.98
N VAL A 209 -12.86 -11.19 -2.48
CA VAL A 209 -12.45 -10.55 -1.22
C VAL A 209 -11.29 -9.60 -1.48
N TYR A 210 -11.29 -8.47 -0.79
CA TYR A 210 -10.14 -7.57 -0.79
C TYR A 210 -9.19 -7.90 0.35
N THR A 211 -7.90 -7.77 0.10
CA THR A 211 -6.84 -7.93 1.09
C THR A 211 -5.66 -7.03 0.80
N GLU A 212 -4.88 -6.76 1.84
CA GLU A 212 -3.53 -6.23 1.72
C GLU A 212 -2.53 -7.33 1.25
N GLU A 213 -1.34 -6.94 0.80
CA GLU A 213 -0.39 -7.81 0.07
C GLU A 213 0.74 -8.43 0.92
N SER A 214 0.79 -8.17 2.23
CA SER A 214 1.90 -8.53 3.12
C SER A 214 2.29 -10.00 3.05
N GLN A 215 1.31 -10.91 3.00
CA GLN A 215 1.55 -12.35 2.90
C GLN A 215 2.08 -12.78 1.53
N ILE A 216 1.77 -12.04 0.47
CA ILE A 216 2.32 -12.26 -0.88
C ILE A 216 3.75 -11.73 -0.92
N THR A 217 3.96 -10.50 -0.45
CA THR A 217 5.25 -9.83 -0.38
C THR A 217 6.28 -10.59 0.44
N ASN A 218 5.89 -11.16 1.59
CA ASN A 218 6.78 -11.94 2.43
C ASN A 218 6.98 -13.40 1.96
N GLY A 219 6.24 -13.82 0.91
CA GLY A 219 6.34 -15.14 0.28
C GLY A 219 5.62 -16.26 1.01
N THR A 220 4.81 -15.96 2.03
CA THR A 220 3.93 -16.93 2.69
C THR A 220 2.86 -17.43 1.72
N TRP A 221 2.23 -16.50 1.00
CA TRP A 221 1.35 -16.80 -0.13
C TRP A 221 2.17 -16.80 -1.41
N LYS A 222 2.21 -17.96 -2.07
CA LYS A 222 3.06 -18.14 -3.24
C LYS A 222 2.28 -17.89 -4.50
N ILE A 223 2.83 -17.09 -5.41
CA ILE A 223 2.37 -17.08 -6.80
C ILE A 223 2.84 -18.40 -7.44
N VAL A 224 1.89 -19.26 -7.78
CA VAL A 224 2.11 -20.64 -8.26
C VAL A 224 1.83 -20.81 -9.75
N GLY A 225 1.25 -19.79 -10.38
CA GLY A 225 0.95 -19.78 -11.81
C GLY A 225 0.31 -18.46 -12.22
N HIS A 226 -0.04 -18.38 -13.50
CA HIS A 226 -0.74 -17.25 -14.09
C HIS A 226 -1.70 -17.78 -15.17
N ASP A 227 -2.97 -17.41 -15.09
CA ASP A 227 -4.01 -17.79 -16.05
C ASP A 227 -5.10 -16.71 -16.13
N GLU A 228 -4.99 -15.82 -17.12
CA GLU A 228 -5.97 -14.75 -17.37
C GLU A 228 -7.39 -15.28 -17.65
N SER A 229 -7.55 -16.52 -18.11
CA SER A 229 -8.88 -17.08 -18.39
C SER A 229 -9.70 -17.32 -17.11
N LEU A 230 -9.05 -17.28 -15.94
CA LEU A 230 -9.73 -17.30 -14.64
C LEU A 230 -10.42 -15.98 -14.32
N LEU A 231 -9.99 -14.87 -14.89
CA LEU A 231 -10.60 -13.56 -14.67
C LEU A 231 -12.06 -13.54 -15.14
N ALA A 232 -12.38 -14.28 -16.21
CA ALA A 232 -13.74 -14.41 -16.73
C ALA A 232 -14.72 -15.13 -15.77
N LEU A 233 -14.23 -15.75 -14.69
CA LEU A 233 -15.06 -16.39 -13.66
C LEU A 233 -15.58 -15.38 -12.62
N PHE A 234 -15.05 -14.17 -12.60
CA PHE A 234 -15.34 -13.14 -11.62
C PHE A 234 -15.63 -11.79 -12.28
N SER A 235 -16.20 -10.85 -11.53
CA SER A 235 -16.31 -9.46 -11.96
C SER A 235 -14.92 -8.82 -12.04
N ALA A 236 -14.63 -8.09 -13.13
CA ALA A 236 -13.31 -7.49 -13.37
C ALA A 236 -12.94 -6.39 -12.36
N ASP A 237 -13.91 -5.60 -11.93
CA ASP A 237 -13.74 -4.59 -10.88
C ASP A 237 -14.83 -4.82 -9.80
N PRO A 238 -14.57 -5.73 -8.85
CA PRO A 238 -15.57 -6.04 -7.83
C PRO A 238 -15.72 -4.85 -6.87
N PRO A 239 -16.96 -4.41 -6.56
CA PRO A 239 -17.15 -3.35 -5.59
C PRO A 239 -16.83 -3.84 -4.18
N ILE A 240 -16.59 -2.90 -3.26
CA ILE A 240 -16.69 -3.17 -1.83
C ILE A 240 -18.08 -2.82 -1.34
N TYR A 241 -18.61 -3.57 -0.38
CA TYR A 241 -19.94 -3.38 0.15
C TYR A 241 -19.88 -2.75 1.53
N HIS A 242 -20.80 -1.81 1.78
CA HIS A 242 -20.90 -1.05 3.01
C HIS A 242 -22.25 -1.28 3.66
N GLU A 243 -22.25 -1.50 4.96
CA GLU A 243 -23.48 -1.63 5.75
C GLU A 243 -24.27 -0.29 5.79
N PRO A 244 -25.59 -0.34 6.05
CA PRO A 244 -26.39 0.84 6.31
C PRO A 244 -25.78 1.69 7.44
N GLY A 245 -25.55 2.98 7.18
CA GLY A 245 -24.98 3.90 8.15
C GLY A 245 -23.52 3.61 8.52
N ALA A 246 -22.73 3.00 7.63
CA ALA A 246 -21.30 2.74 7.86
C ALA A 246 -20.52 4.01 8.29
N TRP A 247 -20.92 5.18 7.78
CA TRP A 247 -20.34 6.49 8.16
C TRP A 247 -21.42 7.53 8.48
N PRO A 248 -21.99 7.48 9.70
CA PRO A 248 -23.10 8.35 10.07
C PRO A 248 -22.75 9.84 9.92
N GLY A 249 -23.52 10.56 9.09
CA GLY A 249 -23.37 12.00 8.89
C GLY A 249 -22.29 12.42 7.88
N ILE A 250 -21.56 11.48 7.29
CA ILE A 250 -20.55 11.76 6.25
C ILE A 250 -21.07 11.33 4.89
N VAL A 251 -21.51 10.07 4.77
CA VAL A 251 -21.96 9.46 3.52
C VAL A 251 -23.24 8.66 3.80
N ASP A 252 -24.27 8.89 2.98
CA ASP A 252 -25.46 8.05 2.99
C ASP A 252 -25.17 6.74 2.28
N THR A 253 -25.36 5.61 2.97
CA THR A 253 -25.24 4.26 2.38
C THR A 253 -26.60 3.60 2.18
N GLY A 254 -27.71 4.33 2.31
CA GLY A 254 -29.05 3.82 2.07
C GLY A 254 -29.55 2.80 3.12
N GLU A 255 -30.77 2.31 2.91
CA GLU A 255 -31.46 1.41 3.86
C GLU A 255 -30.83 0.01 3.95
N PHE A 256 -30.33 -0.51 2.83
CA PHE A 256 -29.76 -1.87 2.74
C PHE A 256 -28.26 -1.89 2.51
N GLY A 257 -27.61 -0.72 2.47
CA GLY A 257 -26.19 -0.58 2.21
C GLY A 257 -25.89 -0.06 0.81
N ALA A 258 -24.59 0.04 0.52
CA ALA A 258 -24.09 0.54 -0.74
C ALA A 258 -22.91 -0.29 -1.25
N ALA A 259 -22.79 -0.40 -2.57
CA ALA A 259 -21.61 -0.91 -3.25
C ALA A 259 -20.76 0.27 -3.73
N GLU A 260 -19.49 0.31 -3.35
CA GLU A 260 -18.53 1.32 -3.77
C GLU A 260 -17.60 0.75 -4.85
N SER A 261 -17.56 1.43 -6.00
CA SER A 261 -16.65 1.12 -7.10
C SER A 261 -15.24 1.64 -6.83
N ALA A 262 -14.25 1.15 -7.59
CA ALA A 262 -12.87 1.58 -7.46
C ALA A 262 -12.65 3.10 -7.66
N ASP A 263 -13.56 3.77 -8.37
CA ASP A 263 -13.52 5.21 -8.65
C ASP A 263 -14.16 6.10 -7.56
N GLY A 264 -14.75 5.53 -6.51
CA GLY A 264 -15.46 6.30 -5.47
C GLY A 264 -16.97 6.32 -5.63
N SER A 265 -17.49 5.84 -6.75
CA SER A 265 -18.92 5.88 -7.02
C SER A 265 -19.67 4.90 -6.11
N LEU A 266 -20.67 5.42 -5.39
CA LEU A 266 -21.56 4.62 -4.56
C LEU A 266 -22.86 4.29 -5.31
N ARG A 267 -23.23 3.01 -5.27
CA ARG A 267 -24.51 2.51 -5.75
C ARG A 267 -25.25 1.87 -4.59
N PHE A 268 -26.42 2.40 -4.26
CA PHE A 268 -27.29 1.78 -3.27
C PHE A 268 -27.74 0.40 -3.75
N ILE A 269 -27.72 -0.55 -2.83
CA ILE A 269 -28.15 -1.92 -3.09
C ILE A 269 -29.55 -2.15 -2.53
N ASP A 270 -30.24 -3.15 -3.04
CA ASP A 270 -31.52 -3.56 -2.50
C ASP A 270 -31.37 -4.66 -1.44
N ALA A 271 -32.50 -5.04 -0.84
CA ALA A 271 -32.53 -6.05 0.21
C ALA A 271 -32.09 -7.45 -0.27
N ASP A 272 -32.22 -7.75 -1.56
CA ASP A 272 -31.88 -9.05 -2.12
C ASP A 272 -30.37 -9.15 -2.37
N GLU A 273 -29.77 -8.11 -2.96
CA GLU A 273 -28.31 -8.00 -3.09
C GLU A 273 -27.64 -7.99 -1.71
N ALA A 274 -28.15 -7.21 -0.73
CA ALA A 274 -27.61 -7.17 0.63
C ALA A 274 -27.62 -8.55 1.33
N ARG A 275 -28.66 -9.35 1.09
CA ARG A 275 -28.75 -10.70 1.61
C ARG A 275 -27.79 -11.65 0.91
N GLU A 276 -27.69 -11.53 -0.42
CA GLU A 276 -26.85 -12.38 -1.25
C GLU A 276 -25.37 -12.23 -0.90
N VAL A 277 -24.90 -11.00 -0.69
CA VAL A 277 -23.50 -10.72 -0.38
C VAL A 277 -23.13 -11.05 1.07
N GLY A 278 -24.13 -11.20 1.94
CA GLY A 278 -23.93 -11.46 3.37
C GLY A 278 -23.83 -10.22 4.26
N LEU A 279 -24.34 -9.06 3.81
CA LEU A 279 -24.40 -7.85 4.66
C LEU A 279 -25.44 -8.01 5.78
N GLN A 280 -26.55 -8.69 5.51
CA GLN A 280 -27.64 -8.83 6.48
C GLN A 280 -27.35 -9.85 7.60
N ASP A 281 -26.54 -10.87 7.34
CA ASP A 281 -26.16 -11.90 8.31
C ASP A 281 -24.74 -11.70 8.86
N GLY A 282 -24.06 -10.63 8.43
CA GLY A 282 -22.71 -10.28 8.86
C GLY A 282 -21.63 -11.25 8.40
N THR A 283 -21.90 -12.06 7.37
CA THR A 283 -20.89 -12.92 6.75
C THR A 283 -20.00 -12.17 5.77
N TYR A 284 -20.46 -11.03 5.23
CA TYR A 284 -19.63 -10.10 4.49
C TYR A 284 -18.66 -9.36 5.42
N ARG A 285 -17.44 -9.10 4.94
CA ARG A 285 -16.50 -8.18 5.57
C ARG A 285 -15.78 -7.36 4.50
N SER A 286 -15.72 -6.06 4.73
CA SER A 286 -15.02 -5.10 3.87
C SER A 286 -13.50 -5.20 4.08
N GLY A 287 -12.80 -5.86 3.15
CA GLY A 287 -11.35 -5.98 3.21
C GLY A 287 -10.85 -6.84 4.39
N TYR A 288 -9.68 -7.44 4.21
CA TYR A 288 -9.05 -8.25 5.25
C TYR A 288 -7.56 -7.91 5.36
N LEU A 289 -7.02 -7.94 6.58
CA LEU A 289 -5.60 -8.22 6.75
C LEU A 289 -5.33 -9.63 6.21
N ALA A 290 -4.27 -9.84 5.43
CA ALA A 290 -4.04 -11.13 4.77
C ALA A 290 -3.90 -12.27 5.79
N THR A 291 -3.31 -12.02 6.96
CA THR A 291 -3.26 -12.97 8.09
C THR A 291 -4.66 -13.34 8.60
N PHE A 292 -5.55 -12.37 8.69
CA PHE A 292 -6.93 -12.58 9.13
C PHE A 292 -7.74 -13.31 8.05
N LEU A 293 -7.57 -12.95 6.77
CA LEU A 293 -8.18 -13.69 5.65
C LEU A 293 -7.78 -15.17 5.69
N GLN A 294 -6.50 -15.47 5.87
CA GLN A 294 -6.05 -16.86 5.97
C GLN A 294 -6.74 -17.61 7.13
N THR A 295 -6.90 -16.95 8.28
CA THR A 295 -7.59 -17.52 9.44
C THR A 295 -9.06 -17.82 9.11
N VAL A 296 -9.77 -16.87 8.48
CA VAL A 296 -11.18 -17.05 8.07
C VAL A 296 -11.32 -18.15 7.02
N LEU A 297 -10.37 -18.29 6.10
CA LEU A 297 -10.36 -19.38 5.12
C LEU A 297 -10.11 -20.76 5.76
N ASP A 298 -9.51 -20.81 6.95
CA ASP A 298 -9.27 -22.03 7.70
C ASP A 298 -10.46 -22.42 8.59
N ASP A 299 -11.22 -21.44 9.09
CA ASP A 299 -12.38 -21.65 9.96
C ASP A 299 -13.70 -21.88 9.17
N GLY A 300 -13.70 -21.58 7.86
CA GLY A 300 -14.84 -21.68 6.95
C GLY A 300 -14.92 -22.94 6.09
#